data_AF-A0A949G059-F1
#
_entry.id   AF-A0A949G059-F1
#
_cell.length_a   1.000
_cell.length_b   1.000
_cell.length_c   1.000
_cell.angle_alpha   90.00
_cell.angle_beta   90.00
_cell.angle_gamma   90.00
#
_symmetry.space_group_name_H-M   'P 1'
#
loop_
_entity.id
_entity.type
_entity.pdbx_description
1 polymer ?
#
loop_
_entity_poly.entity_id
_entity_poly.type
_entity_poly.pdbx_seq_one_letter_code
_entity_poly.pdbx_strand_id
1 'polypeptide(L)'
;MTGHDLISGLVIAQLAAPAASLAVIGLPALLGRPLDERTTTRLVGAGFAAGFLAAVSTLAILASRDFRPEIVQGATWFAVGHHEATIHLVADALSVPYVCFSSGLIWLVNAFAGKYLHREPGFTRFFILLALFGTGMNLMVLADSIDVLFAGWECVGISSALLIGFFHERGNAVRAALRAFTTYRICDVGILVASVVIHRAVGSGDFDRVFGTNWPHGTCLVPATTATVICLLLVFAALGKTAQVPFSGWLPRAMEGPTPSSAIFYGALSIHAGAYVLLRCEALLDHAPLASVALIVIGGGSALHAAFVGKAQTDLKSMLAYASMTQASLILVEIGLGWRVIPLMHVIGHAIVRSLQILRSPSALHDRNELDAALGGHPGPGGLWPVSLLPTSWQQAIYRVALDRGYEEMMIGRFVVGPAIRLLDAAATAERRWIRWLSGVPSGGER
;
A
#
# COMPACT_ATOMS: atom_id res chain seq x y z
N MET A 1 -21.39 1.42 31.05
CA MET A 1 -20.47 0.91 30.03
C MET A 1 -19.19 0.54 30.73
N THR A 2 -18.74 -0.71 30.60
CA THR A 2 -17.39 -1.08 31.04
C THR A 2 -16.36 -0.33 30.18
N GLY A 3 -15.13 -0.23 30.66
CA GLY A 3 -14.08 0.39 29.87
C GLY A 3 -13.74 -0.38 28.58
N HIS A 4 -14.03 -1.69 28.53
CA HIS A 4 -13.94 -2.50 27.32
C HIS A 4 -15.04 -2.13 26.31
N ASP A 5 -16.30 -2.01 26.75
CA ASP A 5 -17.43 -1.63 25.87
C ASP A 5 -17.19 -0.29 25.18
N LEU A 6 -16.59 0.66 25.91
CA LEU A 6 -16.24 1.97 25.35
C LEU A 6 -15.19 1.86 24.25
N ILE A 7 -14.10 1.11 24.48
CA ILE A 7 -13.03 0.91 23.49
C ILE A 7 -13.60 0.20 22.26
N SER A 8 -14.38 -0.86 22.46
CA SER A 8 -15.05 -1.59 21.39
C SER A 8 -15.93 -0.69 20.53
N GLY A 9 -16.74 0.16 21.15
CA GLY A 9 -17.55 1.16 20.44
C GLY A 9 -16.71 2.16 19.63
N LEU A 10 -15.59 2.63 20.19
CA LEU A 10 -14.68 3.56 19.50
C LEU A 10 -13.98 2.90 18.31
N VAL A 11 -13.51 1.66 18.46
CA VAL A 11 -12.86 0.89 17.39
C VAL A 11 -13.84 0.62 16.25
N ILE A 12 -15.08 0.21 16.58
CA ILE A 12 -16.14 0.06 15.58
C ILE A 12 -16.39 1.40 14.87
N ALA A 13 -16.44 2.52 15.61
CA ALA A 13 -16.63 3.84 15.01
C ALA A 13 -15.49 4.24 14.04
N GLN A 14 -14.24 3.86 14.33
CA GLN A 14 -13.09 4.10 13.44
C GLN A 14 -13.26 3.46 12.06
N LEU A 15 -13.96 2.33 11.97
CA LEU A 15 -14.26 1.63 10.71
C LEU A 15 -15.62 2.04 10.13
N ALA A 16 -16.66 2.09 10.97
CA ALA A 16 -18.03 2.30 10.54
C ALA A 16 -18.29 3.73 10.05
N ALA A 17 -17.62 4.75 10.60
CA ALA A 17 -17.82 6.14 10.18
C ALA A 17 -17.39 6.39 8.72
N PRO A 18 -16.16 6.03 8.27
CA PRO A 18 -15.80 6.16 6.86
C PRO A 18 -16.62 5.21 5.97
N ALA A 19 -16.93 4.00 6.42
CA ALA A 19 -17.78 3.06 5.66
C ALA A 19 -19.21 3.59 5.44
N ALA A 20 -19.80 4.22 6.45
CA ALA A 20 -21.10 4.87 6.34
C ALA A 20 -21.04 6.03 5.36
N SER A 21 -19.97 6.84 5.38
CA SER A 21 -19.79 7.90 4.40
C SER A 21 -19.74 7.37 2.96
N LEU A 22 -19.05 6.25 2.74
CA LEU A 22 -19.00 5.55 1.45
C LEU A 22 -20.41 5.14 0.99
N ALA A 23 -21.22 4.54 1.85
CA ALA A 23 -22.58 4.14 1.51
C ALA A 23 -23.47 5.36 1.20
N VAL A 24 -23.40 6.41 2.02
CA VAL A 24 -24.23 7.61 1.88
C VAL A 24 -23.93 8.38 0.58
N ILE A 25 -22.68 8.44 0.13
CA ILE A 25 -22.34 9.09 -1.15
C ILE A 25 -22.43 8.13 -2.35
N GLY A 26 -22.18 6.84 -2.11
CA GLY A 26 -22.10 5.82 -3.15
C GLY A 26 -23.47 5.36 -3.65
N LEU A 27 -24.44 5.14 -2.75
CA LEU A 27 -25.78 4.69 -3.13
C LEU A 27 -26.51 5.70 -4.05
N PRO A 28 -26.54 7.02 -3.75
CA PRO A 28 -27.13 7.98 -4.68
C PRO A 28 -26.41 8.02 -6.03
N ALA A 29 -25.08 7.92 -6.04
CA ALA A 29 -24.29 7.89 -7.27
C ALA A 29 -24.60 6.65 -8.14
N LEU A 30 -24.77 5.47 -7.53
CA LEU A 30 -25.19 4.25 -8.23
C LEU A 30 -26.58 4.37 -8.83
N LEU A 31 -27.47 5.13 -8.20
CA LEU A 31 -28.83 5.42 -8.69
C LEU A 31 -28.86 6.57 -9.72
N GLY A 32 -27.71 7.04 -10.19
CA GLY A 32 -27.61 8.15 -11.15
C GLY A 32 -27.99 9.53 -10.57
N ARG A 33 -27.96 9.67 -9.24
CA ARG A 33 -28.31 10.89 -8.50
C ARG A 33 -27.19 11.29 -7.54
N PRO A 34 -25.99 11.64 -8.05
CA PRO A 34 -24.88 12.03 -7.19
C PRO A 34 -25.24 13.28 -6.36
N LEU A 35 -24.75 13.33 -5.13
CA LEU A 35 -24.86 14.51 -4.27
C LEU A 35 -23.99 15.65 -4.82
N ASP A 36 -24.28 16.88 -4.41
CA ASP A 36 -23.44 18.02 -4.75
C ASP A 36 -22.03 17.90 -4.15
N GLU A 37 -21.07 18.60 -4.76
CA GLU A 37 -19.65 18.52 -4.38
C GLU A 37 -19.41 18.88 -2.91
N ARG A 38 -20.07 19.94 -2.42
CA ARG A 38 -19.89 20.44 -1.06
C ARG A 38 -20.42 19.45 -0.04
N THR A 39 -21.58 18.86 -0.29
CA THR A 39 -22.16 17.81 0.57
C THR A 39 -21.31 16.56 0.55
N THR A 40 -20.83 16.13 -0.62
CA THR A 40 -19.95 14.96 -0.76
C THR A 40 -18.67 15.13 0.07
N THR A 41 -17.95 16.24 -0.09
CA THR A 41 -16.70 16.50 0.68
C THR A 41 -16.97 16.62 2.18
N ARG A 42 -18.11 17.20 2.59
CA ARG A 42 -18.47 17.32 4.01
C ARG A 42 -18.79 15.97 4.64
N LEU A 43 -19.53 15.11 3.95
CA LEU A 43 -19.91 13.79 4.46
C LEU A 43 -18.70 12.86 4.59
N VAL A 44 -17.84 12.80 3.58
CA VAL A 44 -16.59 12.04 3.65
C VAL A 44 -15.66 12.63 4.72
N GLY A 45 -15.53 13.95 4.76
CA GLY A 45 -14.74 14.64 5.78
C GLY A 45 -15.24 14.38 7.20
N ALA A 46 -16.56 14.39 7.42
CA ALA A 46 -17.16 14.09 8.72
C ALA A 46 -16.94 12.63 9.13
N GLY A 47 -17.04 11.69 8.19
CA GLY A 47 -16.75 10.27 8.43
C GLY A 47 -15.31 10.05 8.91
N PHE A 48 -14.32 10.62 8.21
CA PHE A 48 -12.91 10.52 8.62
C PHE A 48 -12.58 11.33 9.88
N ALA A 49 -13.21 12.49 10.08
CA ALA A 49 -13.05 13.26 11.32
C ALA A 49 -13.58 12.48 12.53
N ALA A 50 -14.75 11.85 12.42
CA ALA A 50 -15.30 11.00 13.47
C ALA A 50 -14.40 9.79 13.74
N GLY A 51 -13.91 9.12 12.70
CA GLY A 51 -12.95 8.03 12.85
C GLY A 51 -11.63 8.47 13.50
N PHE A 52 -11.11 9.63 13.13
CA PHE A 52 -9.91 10.23 13.73
C PHE A 52 -10.12 10.53 15.23
N LEU A 53 -11.23 11.19 15.59
CA LEU A 53 -11.55 11.49 17.00
C LEU A 53 -11.74 10.22 17.82
N ALA A 54 -12.36 9.19 17.24
CA ALA A 54 -12.48 7.88 17.88
C ALA A 54 -11.10 7.23 18.09
N ALA A 55 -10.20 7.29 17.10
CA ALA A 55 -8.84 6.78 17.21
C ALA A 55 -8.01 7.52 18.28
N VAL A 56 -8.08 8.86 18.33
CA VAL A 56 -7.43 9.67 19.38
C VAL A 56 -7.97 9.32 20.76
N SER A 57 -9.28 9.11 20.88
CA SER A 57 -9.92 8.72 22.14
C SER A 57 -9.46 7.33 22.58
N THR A 58 -9.44 6.35 21.67
CA THR A 58 -8.90 5.02 21.94
C THR A 58 -7.43 5.09 22.33
N LEU A 59 -6.62 5.91 21.65
CA LEU A 59 -5.20 6.10 21.96
C LEU A 59 -5.00 6.62 23.39
N ALA A 60 -5.77 7.64 23.79
CA ALA A 60 -5.71 8.20 25.14
C ALA A 60 -6.10 7.17 26.21
N ILE A 61 -7.13 6.36 25.95
CA ILE A 61 -7.54 5.29 26.87
C ILE A 61 -6.47 4.20 26.95
N LEU A 62 -5.92 3.74 25.83
CA LEU A 62 -4.86 2.73 25.82
C LEU A 62 -3.59 3.23 26.51
N ALA A 63 -3.22 4.50 26.33
CA ALA A 63 -2.08 5.11 27.01
C ALA A 63 -2.25 5.09 28.53
N SER A 64 -3.48 5.23 29.05
CA SER A 64 -3.78 5.09 30.48
C SER A 64 -3.75 3.65 31.00
N ARG A 65 -3.60 2.66 30.10
CA ARG A 65 -3.62 1.21 30.38
C ARG A 65 -2.35 0.51 29.91
N ASP A 66 -1.24 1.24 29.79
CA ASP A 66 0.04 0.71 29.31
C ASP A 66 -0.06 0.02 27.93
N PHE A 67 -0.98 0.50 27.07
CA PHE A 67 -1.25 -0.04 25.73
C PHE A 67 -1.59 -1.53 25.66
N ARG A 68 -2.21 -2.09 26.71
CA ARG A 68 -2.73 -3.46 26.67
C ARG A 68 -3.68 -3.65 25.47
N PRO A 69 -3.50 -4.71 24.67
CA PRO A 69 -4.34 -4.93 23.50
C PRO A 69 -5.78 -5.21 23.92
N GLU A 70 -6.73 -4.64 23.18
CA GLU A 70 -8.16 -4.84 23.37
C GLU A 70 -8.74 -5.45 22.09
N ILE A 71 -9.29 -6.66 22.21
CA ILE A 71 -9.89 -7.40 21.09
C ILE A 71 -11.39 -7.10 21.07
N VAL A 72 -11.86 -6.59 19.94
CA VAL A 72 -13.27 -6.32 19.68
C VAL A 72 -13.86 -7.53 18.96
N GLN A 73 -14.62 -8.31 19.70
CA GLN A 73 -15.29 -9.50 19.17
C GLN A 73 -16.43 -9.08 18.22
N GLY A 74 -16.25 -9.33 16.92
CA GLY A 74 -17.34 -9.32 15.95
C GLY A 74 -18.01 -10.69 15.83
N ALA A 75 -18.19 -11.16 14.60
CA ALA A 75 -18.93 -12.38 14.29
C ALA A 75 -18.06 -13.41 13.56
N THR A 76 -18.43 -14.69 13.66
CA THR A 76 -17.88 -15.74 12.79
C THR A 76 -18.43 -15.55 11.38
N TRP A 77 -17.55 -15.33 10.39
CA TRP A 77 -17.94 -15.17 9.00
C TRP A 77 -18.36 -16.50 8.39
N PHE A 78 -17.54 -17.55 8.57
CA PHE A 78 -17.90 -18.92 8.23
C PHE A 78 -17.13 -19.92 9.11
N ALA A 79 -17.70 -21.11 9.26
CA ALA A 79 -17.07 -22.23 9.96
C ALA A 79 -17.33 -23.53 9.20
N VAL A 80 -16.29 -24.33 8.97
CA VAL A 80 -16.34 -25.62 8.29
C VAL A 80 -15.44 -26.63 9.00
N GLY A 81 -16.06 -27.61 9.66
CA GLY A 81 -15.34 -28.61 10.45
C GLY A 81 -14.56 -27.96 11.59
N HIS A 82 -13.25 -28.08 11.57
CA HIS A 82 -12.33 -27.46 12.55
C HIS A 82 -11.77 -26.10 12.11
N HIS A 83 -12.21 -25.57 10.96
CA HIS A 83 -11.76 -24.27 10.46
C HIS A 83 -12.81 -23.21 10.72
N GLU A 84 -12.39 -22.08 11.27
CA GLU A 84 -13.23 -20.91 11.47
C GLU A 84 -12.54 -19.66 10.91
N ALA A 85 -13.32 -18.81 10.25
CA ALA A 85 -12.90 -17.47 9.86
C ALA A 85 -13.76 -16.48 10.62
N THR A 86 -13.13 -15.65 11.45
CA THR A 86 -13.79 -14.68 12.31
C THR A 86 -13.59 -13.26 11.79
N ILE A 87 -14.48 -12.36 12.20
CA ILE A 87 -14.35 -10.93 12.01
C ILE A 87 -14.08 -10.31 13.38
N HIS A 88 -12.81 -10.34 13.79
CA HIS A 88 -12.32 -9.69 15.00
C HIS A 88 -11.48 -8.46 14.64
N LEU A 89 -11.57 -7.44 15.48
CA LEU A 89 -10.74 -6.23 15.36
C LEU A 89 -9.88 -6.07 16.61
N VAL A 90 -8.72 -5.43 16.46
CA VAL A 90 -7.75 -5.23 17.55
C VAL A 90 -7.37 -3.76 17.70
N ALA A 91 -7.39 -3.28 18.93
CA ALA A 91 -6.82 -2.00 19.33
C ALA A 91 -5.59 -2.22 20.21
N ASP A 92 -4.40 -1.93 19.67
CA ASP A 92 -3.14 -2.07 20.39
C ASP A 92 -2.13 -0.96 20.06
N ALA A 93 -0.92 -1.10 20.60
CA ALA A 93 0.18 -0.16 20.41
C ALA A 93 0.64 0.01 18.96
N LEU A 94 0.26 -0.89 18.04
CA LEU A 94 0.57 -0.78 16.61
C LEU A 94 -0.61 -0.21 15.81
N SER A 95 -1.82 -0.77 15.99
CA SER A 95 -2.98 -0.40 15.17
C SER A 95 -3.45 1.01 15.46
N VAL A 96 -3.59 1.39 16.73
CA VAL A 96 -4.25 2.65 17.11
C VAL A 96 -3.45 3.88 16.69
N PRO A 97 -2.12 3.96 16.91
CA PRO A 97 -1.33 5.07 16.36
C PRO A 97 -1.42 5.15 14.83
N TYR A 98 -1.42 4.00 14.15
CA TYR A 98 -1.51 3.96 12.68
C TYR A 98 -2.87 4.44 12.18
N VAL A 99 -4.00 3.97 12.75
CA VAL A 99 -5.35 4.44 12.38
C VAL A 99 -5.55 5.92 12.69
N CYS A 100 -5.01 6.38 13.82
CA CYS A 100 -5.04 7.79 14.20
C CYS A 100 -4.36 8.64 13.11
N PHE A 101 -3.13 8.30 12.74
CA PHE A 101 -2.43 9.02 11.69
C PHE A 101 -3.12 8.86 10.31
N SER A 102 -3.54 7.66 9.91
CA SER A 102 -4.14 7.40 8.59
C SER A 102 -5.47 8.14 8.41
N SER A 103 -6.35 8.09 9.41
CA SER A 103 -7.66 8.77 9.37
C SER A 103 -7.48 10.28 9.37
N GLY A 104 -6.54 10.81 10.16
CA GLY A 104 -6.21 12.23 10.19
C GLY A 104 -5.64 12.72 8.85
N LEU A 105 -4.74 11.94 8.23
CA LEU A 105 -4.18 12.27 6.92
C LEU A 105 -5.25 12.24 5.83
N ILE A 106 -6.12 11.22 5.81
CA ILE A 106 -7.20 11.13 4.82
C ILE A 106 -8.19 12.28 5.02
N TRP A 107 -8.51 12.67 6.25
CA TRP A 107 -9.36 13.83 6.53
C TRP A 107 -8.75 15.13 5.97
N LEU A 108 -7.45 15.34 6.15
CA LEU A 108 -6.73 16.47 5.56
C LEU A 108 -6.77 16.43 4.02
N VAL A 109 -6.47 15.28 3.42
CA VAL A 109 -6.48 15.12 1.96
C VAL A 109 -7.88 15.28 1.39
N ASN A 110 -8.93 14.85 2.09
CA ASN A 110 -10.32 15.10 1.73
C ASN A 110 -10.61 16.61 1.60
N ALA A 111 -10.17 17.41 2.58
CA ALA A 111 -10.35 18.86 2.55
C ALA A 111 -9.58 19.52 1.39
N PHE A 112 -8.37 19.04 1.10
CA PHE A 112 -7.59 19.49 -0.07
C PHE A 112 -8.26 19.10 -1.39
N ALA A 113 -8.68 17.83 -1.53
CA ALA A 113 -9.28 17.28 -2.73
C ALA A 113 -10.57 18.01 -3.12
N GLY A 114 -11.38 18.42 -2.14
CA GLY A 114 -12.64 19.16 -2.41
C GLY A 114 -12.42 20.50 -3.10
N LYS A 115 -11.26 21.13 -2.87
CA LYS A 115 -10.85 22.35 -3.59
C LYS A 115 -10.13 22.01 -4.89
N TYR A 116 -9.23 21.04 -4.85
CA TYR A 116 -8.37 20.67 -5.99
C TYR A 116 -9.15 20.12 -7.18
N LEU A 117 -10.19 19.32 -6.93
CA LEU A 117 -11.00 18.67 -7.97
C LEU A 117 -12.30 19.42 -8.28
N HIS A 118 -12.48 20.65 -7.78
CA HIS A 118 -13.72 21.39 -8.00
C HIS A 118 -14.05 21.47 -9.50
N ARG A 119 -15.28 21.08 -9.88
CA ARG A 119 -15.78 21.00 -11.27
C ARG A 119 -15.15 19.90 -12.13
N GLU A 120 -14.41 18.97 -11.55
CA GLU A 120 -13.97 17.78 -12.27
C GLU A 120 -15.14 16.81 -12.49
N PRO A 121 -15.38 16.31 -13.72
CA PRO A 121 -16.48 15.38 -13.99
C PRO A 121 -16.46 14.11 -13.11
N GLY A 122 -15.26 13.69 -12.69
CA GLY A 122 -15.04 12.54 -11.82
C GLY A 122 -15.14 12.84 -10.32
N PHE A 123 -15.62 14.02 -9.88
CA PHE A 123 -15.59 14.44 -8.47
C PHE A 123 -16.16 13.39 -7.52
N THR A 124 -17.42 12.98 -7.69
CA THR A 124 -18.07 12.00 -6.80
C THR A 124 -17.36 10.66 -6.83
N ARG A 125 -16.87 10.22 -8.00
CA ARG A 125 -16.07 8.99 -8.15
C ARG A 125 -14.80 9.05 -7.30
N PHE A 126 -14.10 10.18 -7.28
CA PHE A 126 -12.90 10.34 -6.44
C PHE A 126 -13.22 10.12 -4.96
N PHE A 127 -14.27 10.76 -4.44
CA PHE A 127 -14.64 10.66 -3.02
C PHE A 127 -15.17 9.29 -2.63
N ILE A 128 -15.86 8.58 -3.52
CA ILE A 128 -16.23 7.17 -3.33
C ILE A 128 -14.97 6.32 -3.18
N LEU A 129 -13.99 6.48 -4.08
CA LEU A 129 -12.75 5.72 -4.03
C LEU A 129 -11.88 6.10 -2.82
N LEU A 130 -11.89 7.36 -2.40
CA LEU A 130 -11.23 7.83 -1.19
C LEU A 130 -11.83 7.18 0.06
N ALA A 131 -13.16 7.14 0.17
CA ALA A 131 -13.86 6.53 1.28
C ALA A 131 -13.65 5.01 1.31
N LEU A 132 -13.68 4.34 0.15
CA LEU A 132 -13.34 2.92 0.03
C LEU A 132 -11.90 2.63 0.45
N PHE A 133 -10.95 3.44 -0.01
CA PHE A 133 -9.54 3.30 0.35
C PHE A 133 -9.34 3.45 1.86
N GLY A 134 -9.89 4.51 2.46
CA GLY A 134 -9.72 4.74 3.89
C GLY A 134 -10.43 3.71 4.77
N THR A 135 -11.59 3.23 4.34
CA THR A 135 -12.28 2.12 5.01
C THR A 135 -11.45 0.84 4.93
N GLY A 136 -10.91 0.51 3.75
CA GLY A 136 -10.04 -0.65 3.57
C GLY A 136 -8.74 -0.54 4.37
N MET A 137 -8.15 0.66 4.45
CA MET A 137 -6.96 0.91 5.25
C MET A 137 -7.25 0.71 6.74
N ASN A 138 -8.34 1.28 7.26
CA ASN A 138 -8.72 1.09 8.66
C ASN A 138 -9.07 -0.38 8.95
N LEU A 139 -9.75 -1.08 8.04
CA LEU A 139 -10.05 -2.51 8.16
C LEU A 139 -8.78 -3.36 8.24
N MET A 140 -7.81 -3.11 7.35
CA MET A 140 -6.54 -3.81 7.32
C MET A 140 -5.73 -3.59 8.60
N VAL A 141 -5.73 -2.34 9.09
CA VAL A 141 -4.96 -1.97 10.28
C VAL A 141 -5.60 -2.51 11.55
N LEU A 142 -6.92 -2.46 11.66
CA LEU A 142 -7.63 -2.96 12.84
C LEU A 142 -7.85 -4.48 12.80
N ALA A 143 -7.40 -5.20 11.77
CA ALA A 143 -7.64 -6.63 11.64
C ALA A 143 -6.94 -7.45 12.74
N ASP A 144 -7.70 -8.32 13.40
CA ASP A 144 -7.19 -9.32 14.36
C ASP A 144 -7.04 -10.71 13.75
N SER A 145 -7.41 -10.88 12.48
CA SER A 145 -7.20 -12.10 11.71
C SER A 145 -6.60 -11.81 10.34
N ILE A 146 -5.86 -12.76 9.80
CA ILE A 146 -5.24 -12.64 8.47
C ILE A 146 -6.30 -12.47 7.36
N ASP A 147 -7.50 -13.01 7.55
CA ASP A 147 -8.59 -12.94 6.57
C ASP A 147 -9.19 -11.54 6.48
N VAL A 148 -9.44 -10.90 7.62
CA VAL A 148 -9.89 -9.50 7.68
C VAL A 148 -8.79 -8.57 7.17
N LEU A 149 -7.53 -8.87 7.53
CA LEU A 149 -6.38 -8.12 7.04
C LEU A 149 -6.31 -8.18 5.51
N PHE A 150 -6.46 -9.37 4.93
CA PHE A 150 -6.46 -9.58 3.48
C PHE A 150 -7.63 -8.84 2.81
N ALA A 151 -8.83 -8.85 3.39
CA ALA A 151 -9.96 -8.09 2.87
C ALA A 151 -9.67 -6.59 2.80
N GLY A 152 -9.13 -6.01 3.87
CA GLY A 152 -8.69 -4.61 3.88
C GLY A 152 -7.56 -4.34 2.87
N TRP A 153 -6.59 -5.25 2.79
CA TRP A 153 -5.50 -5.20 1.82
C TRP A 153 -6.00 -5.15 0.37
N GLU A 154 -7.01 -5.95 0.03
CA GLU A 154 -7.64 -5.97 -1.29
C GLU A 154 -8.39 -4.66 -1.59
N CYS A 155 -9.17 -4.14 -0.63
CA CYS A 155 -9.83 -2.86 -0.77
C CYS A 155 -8.83 -1.72 -1.05
N VAL A 156 -7.71 -1.69 -0.34
CA VAL A 156 -6.60 -0.75 -0.55
C VAL A 156 -6.01 -0.91 -1.96
N GLY A 157 -5.79 -2.15 -2.43
CA GLY A 157 -5.22 -2.43 -3.76
C GLY A 157 -6.13 -1.98 -4.90
N ILE A 158 -7.41 -2.34 -4.86
CA ILE A 158 -8.40 -2.02 -5.90
C ILE A 158 -8.63 -0.51 -5.97
N SER A 159 -8.90 0.13 -4.83
CA SER A 159 -9.11 1.59 -4.80
C SER A 159 -7.86 2.36 -5.25
N SER A 160 -6.66 1.89 -4.91
CA SER A 160 -5.40 2.47 -5.40
C SER A 160 -5.28 2.42 -6.92
N ALA A 161 -5.54 1.25 -7.53
CA ALA A 161 -5.49 1.09 -8.98
C ALA A 161 -6.51 1.98 -9.70
N LEU A 162 -7.75 2.04 -9.20
CA LEU A 162 -8.81 2.87 -9.77
C LEU A 162 -8.50 4.36 -9.68
N LEU A 163 -7.86 4.81 -8.59
CA LEU A 163 -7.47 6.21 -8.43
C LEU A 163 -6.21 6.58 -9.23
N ILE A 164 -5.29 5.65 -9.50
CA ILE A 164 -4.24 5.85 -10.53
C ILE A 164 -4.90 6.08 -11.89
N GLY A 165 -5.90 5.26 -12.22
CA GLY A 165 -6.67 5.34 -13.46
C GLY A 165 -7.76 6.40 -13.45
N PHE A 166 -7.75 7.37 -12.53
CA PHE A 166 -8.84 8.34 -12.38
C PHE A 166 -9.12 9.13 -13.66
N PHE A 167 -8.07 9.55 -14.38
CA PHE A 167 -8.17 10.19 -15.69
C PHE A 167 -8.20 9.13 -16.80
N HIS A 168 -9.18 8.22 -16.72
CA HIS A 168 -9.34 7.05 -17.59
C HIS A 168 -9.43 7.35 -19.10
N GLU A 169 -9.74 8.59 -19.48
CA GLU A 169 -9.73 9.07 -20.86
C GLU A 169 -8.32 9.09 -21.45
N ARG A 170 -7.29 9.13 -20.59
CA ARG A 170 -5.87 9.10 -20.98
C ARG A 170 -5.38 7.66 -20.99
N GLY A 171 -5.00 7.15 -22.16
CA GLY A 171 -4.45 5.80 -22.30
C GLY A 171 -3.22 5.51 -21.43
N ASN A 172 -2.41 6.52 -21.11
CA ASN A 172 -1.28 6.39 -20.17
C ASN A 172 -1.74 6.07 -18.75
N ALA A 173 -2.76 6.78 -18.24
CA ALA A 173 -3.28 6.58 -16.89
C ALA A 173 -3.89 5.18 -16.73
N VAL A 174 -4.62 4.70 -17.75
CA VAL A 174 -5.17 3.33 -17.77
C VAL A 174 -4.06 2.28 -17.76
N ARG A 175 -3.02 2.44 -18.60
CA ARG A 175 -1.88 1.52 -18.61
C ARG A 175 -1.12 1.52 -17.28
N ALA A 176 -0.95 2.69 -16.66
CA ALA A 176 -0.31 2.81 -15.35
C ALA A 176 -1.13 2.10 -14.26
N ALA A 177 -2.45 2.30 -14.26
CA ALA A 177 -3.38 1.65 -13.33
C ALA A 177 -3.34 0.14 -13.46
N LEU A 178 -3.42 -0.38 -14.68
CA LEU A 178 -3.34 -1.82 -14.96
C LEU A 178 -1.98 -2.39 -14.54
N ARG A 179 -0.88 -1.68 -14.82
CA ARG A 179 0.46 -2.12 -14.38
C ARG A 179 0.53 -2.26 -12.87
N ALA A 180 0.08 -1.25 -12.12
CA ALA A 180 0.04 -1.31 -10.67
C ALA A 180 -0.85 -2.44 -10.17
N PHE A 181 -2.06 -2.56 -10.72
CA PHE A 181 -3.01 -3.61 -10.34
C PHE A 181 -2.43 -5.01 -10.57
N THR A 182 -1.86 -5.28 -11.74
CA THR A 182 -1.24 -6.57 -12.05
C THR A 182 -0.07 -6.87 -11.11
N THR A 183 0.79 -5.88 -10.83
CA THR A 183 1.89 -6.08 -9.87
C THR A 183 1.37 -6.41 -8.48
N TYR A 184 0.33 -5.72 -8.00
CA TYR A 184 -0.32 -6.05 -6.74
C TYR A 184 -0.84 -7.48 -6.77
N ARG A 185 -1.70 -7.85 -7.73
CA ARG A 185 -2.27 -9.20 -7.83
C ARG A 185 -1.24 -10.32 -7.81
N ILE A 186 -0.12 -10.15 -8.51
CA ILE A 186 0.97 -11.13 -8.51
C ILE A 186 1.55 -11.29 -7.10
N CYS A 187 1.80 -10.20 -6.39
CA CYS A 187 2.39 -10.23 -5.06
C CYS A 187 1.38 -10.63 -3.98
N ASP A 188 0.10 -10.27 -4.16
CA ASP A 188 -1.00 -10.56 -3.24
C ASP A 188 -1.27 -12.06 -3.09
N VAL A 189 -0.81 -12.88 -4.05
CA VAL A 189 -0.75 -14.35 -3.90
C VAL A 189 0.02 -14.74 -2.64
N GLY A 190 1.05 -13.99 -2.25
CA GLY A 190 1.82 -14.23 -1.03
C GLY A 190 0.93 -14.22 0.22
N ILE A 191 0.18 -13.14 0.45
CA ILE A 191 -0.69 -13.03 1.62
C ILE A 191 -1.87 -14.02 1.56
N LEU A 192 -2.40 -14.30 0.35
CA LEU A 192 -3.45 -15.29 0.17
C LEU A 192 -2.96 -16.70 0.56
N VAL A 193 -1.78 -17.10 0.08
CA VAL A 193 -1.19 -18.41 0.42
C VAL A 193 -0.77 -18.43 1.89
N ALA A 194 -0.30 -17.31 2.45
CA ALA A 194 0.00 -17.20 3.88
C ALA A 194 -1.24 -17.46 4.75
N SER A 195 -2.41 -16.90 4.40
CA SER A 195 -3.69 -17.20 5.06
C SER A 195 -3.99 -18.70 5.05
N VAL A 196 -3.87 -19.35 3.88
CA VAL A 196 -4.08 -20.82 3.76
C VAL A 196 -3.11 -21.62 4.65
N VAL A 197 -1.84 -21.22 4.71
CA VAL A 197 -0.83 -21.89 5.55
C VAL A 197 -1.13 -21.69 7.04
N ILE A 198 -1.57 -20.49 7.45
CA ILE A 198 -2.00 -20.18 8.82
C ILE A 198 -3.19 -21.06 9.21
N HIS A 199 -4.24 -21.07 8.39
CA HIS A 199 -5.43 -21.91 8.62
C HIS A 199 -5.07 -23.38 8.76
N ARG A 200 -4.17 -23.90 7.92
CA ARG A 200 -3.69 -25.28 8.02
C ARG A 200 -2.90 -25.55 9.31
N ALA A 201 -2.17 -24.56 9.82
CA ALA A 201 -1.32 -24.71 11.00
C ALA A 201 -2.11 -24.65 12.31
N VAL A 202 -3.12 -23.77 12.42
CA VAL A 202 -3.81 -23.48 13.69
C VAL A 202 -5.34 -23.60 13.63
N GLY A 203 -5.93 -23.91 12.47
CA GLY A 203 -7.37 -24.07 12.29
C GLY A 203 -8.18 -22.76 12.33
N SER A 204 -7.52 -21.61 12.38
CA SER A 204 -8.15 -20.28 12.33
C SER A 204 -7.23 -19.29 11.63
N GLY A 205 -7.80 -18.17 11.18
CA GLY A 205 -7.06 -17.00 10.71
C GLY A 205 -6.66 -16.03 11.83
N ASP A 206 -7.11 -16.26 13.07
CA ASP A 206 -6.89 -15.36 14.21
C ASP A 206 -5.42 -15.27 14.58
N PHE A 207 -4.95 -14.04 14.81
CA PHE A 207 -3.55 -13.79 15.10
C PHE A 207 -3.14 -14.30 16.49
N ASP A 208 -4.04 -14.32 17.47
CA ASP A 208 -3.78 -14.82 18.83
C ASP A 208 -3.36 -16.30 18.86
N ARG A 209 -3.79 -17.10 17.86
CA ARG A 209 -3.39 -18.50 17.69
C ARG A 209 -2.05 -18.66 16.99
N VAL A 210 -1.62 -17.66 16.23
CA VAL A 210 -0.37 -17.66 15.48
C VAL A 210 0.77 -17.06 16.31
N PHE A 211 0.49 -15.97 17.02
CA PHE A 211 1.41 -15.29 17.92
C PHE A 211 0.69 -14.70 19.14
N GLY A 212 1.39 -14.68 20.29
CA GLY A 212 0.85 -14.18 21.56
C GLY A 212 0.46 -12.69 21.50
N THR A 213 -0.58 -12.33 22.24
CA THR A 213 -1.19 -11.00 22.26
C THR A 213 -0.40 -10.00 23.10
N ASN A 214 0.66 -9.37 22.56
CA ASN A 214 1.35 -8.25 23.20
C ASN A 214 2.36 -7.55 22.26
N TRP A 215 1.95 -7.01 21.10
CA TRP A 215 2.88 -6.21 20.28
C TRP A 215 3.54 -5.09 21.12
N PRO A 216 4.87 -4.87 21.05
CA PRO A 216 5.84 -5.44 20.11
C PRO A 216 6.57 -6.71 20.63
N HIS A 217 6.09 -7.33 21.70
CA HIS A 217 6.69 -8.47 22.40
C HIS A 217 5.86 -9.76 22.28
N GLY A 218 5.16 -9.93 21.16
CA GLY A 218 4.43 -11.17 20.87
C GLY A 218 5.36 -12.38 20.81
N THR A 219 4.85 -13.56 21.16
CA THR A 219 5.58 -14.84 21.07
C THR A 219 5.07 -15.64 19.88
N CYS A 220 5.95 -16.21 19.06
CA CYS A 220 5.52 -17.09 17.98
C CYS A 220 5.01 -18.43 18.54
N LEU A 221 3.78 -18.81 18.20
CA LEU A 221 3.15 -20.05 18.67
C LEU A 221 3.24 -21.20 17.66
N VAL A 222 3.60 -20.89 16.41
CA VAL A 222 3.81 -21.88 15.35
C VAL A 222 5.27 -22.32 15.25
N PRO A 223 5.56 -23.52 14.70
CA PRO A 223 6.92 -23.98 14.49
C PRO A 223 7.74 -23.03 13.60
N ALA A 224 9.05 -22.91 13.85
CA ALA A 224 9.93 -21.99 13.13
C ALA A 224 9.94 -22.19 11.60
N THR A 225 9.79 -23.43 11.13
CA THR A 225 9.68 -23.75 9.70
C THR A 225 8.41 -23.16 9.09
N THR A 226 7.26 -23.33 9.76
CA THR A 226 5.98 -22.73 9.37
C THR A 226 6.04 -21.21 9.43
N ALA A 227 6.62 -20.64 10.50
CA ALA A 227 6.83 -19.20 10.63
C ALA A 227 7.67 -18.64 9.48
N THR A 228 8.77 -19.32 9.11
CA THR A 228 9.62 -18.92 7.98
C THR A 228 8.86 -18.91 6.65
N VAL A 229 8.06 -19.95 6.37
CA VAL A 229 7.25 -20.01 5.14
C VAL A 229 6.23 -18.87 5.10
N ILE A 230 5.49 -18.65 6.20
CA ILE A 230 4.51 -17.56 6.30
C ILE A 230 5.21 -16.20 6.09
N CYS A 231 6.32 -15.96 6.79
CA CYS A 231 7.09 -14.71 6.66
C CYS A 231 7.55 -14.46 5.24
N LEU A 232 8.12 -15.46 4.54
CA LEU A 232 8.58 -15.27 3.16
C LEU A 232 7.44 -14.94 2.20
N LEU A 233 6.26 -15.53 2.41
CA LEU A 233 5.05 -15.23 1.65
C LEU A 233 4.55 -13.81 1.92
N LEU A 234 4.56 -13.36 3.19
CA LEU A 234 4.20 -12.00 3.57
C LEU A 234 5.22 -10.98 3.05
N VAL A 235 6.52 -11.30 3.08
CA VAL A 235 7.58 -10.48 2.47
C VAL A 235 7.30 -10.33 0.98
N PHE A 236 7.02 -11.43 0.27
CA PHE A 236 6.68 -11.38 -1.16
C PHE A 236 5.49 -10.47 -1.46
N ALA A 237 4.42 -10.54 -0.66
CA ALA A 237 3.28 -9.63 -0.76
C ALA A 237 3.67 -8.17 -0.50
N ALA A 238 4.48 -7.93 0.53
CA ALA A 238 4.98 -6.61 0.87
C ALA A 238 5.80 -5.98 -0.25
N LEU A 239 6.65 -6.75 -0.97
CA LEU A 239 7.49 -6.23 -2.07
C LEU A 239 6.68 -5.52 -3.16
N GLY A 240 5.50 -6.04 -3.50
CA GLY A 240 4.62 -5.46 -4.50
C GLY A 240 4.09 -4.09 -4.11
N LYS A 241 3.45 -3.99 -2.93
CA LYS A 241 2.85 -2.73 -2.47
C LYS A 241 3.87 -1.67 -2.05
N THR A 242 5.02 -2.09 -1.56
CA THR A 242 6.11 -1.17 -1.17
C THR A 242 7.01 -0.81 -2.36
N ALA A 243 6.71 -1.28 -3.58
CA ALA A 243 7.46 -1.02 -4.80
C ALA A 243 8.95 -1.37 -4.71
N GLN A 244 9.29 -2.54 -4.16
CA GLN A 244 10.68 -3.00 -4.09
C GLN A 244 11.09 -3.62 -5.42
N VAL A 245 12.38 -3.59 -5.77
CA VAL A 245 12.90 -4.28 -6.95
C VAL A 245 12.69 -5.80 -6.79
N PRO A 246 12.16 -6.52 -7.80
CA PRO A 246 11.86 -6.11 -9.19
C PRO A 246 10.40 -5.68 -9.43
N PHE A 247 9.64 -5.39 -8.40
CA PHE A 247 8.24 -4.94 -8.48
C PHE A 247 8.10 -3.42 -8.36
N SER A 248 9.14 -2.64 -8.70
CA SER A 248 9.15 -1.20 -8.43
C SER A 248 8.60 -0.33 -9.56
N GLY A 249 8.64 -0.82 -10.80
CA GLY A 249 8.29 -0.04 -12.00
C GLY A 249 6.85 0.50 -12.08
N TRP A 250 5.92 0.06 -11.23
CA TRP A 250 4.57 0.65 -11.20
C TRP A 250 4.54 2.02 -10.51
N LEU A 251 5.41 2.27 -9.54
CA LEU A 251 5.32 3.42 -8.64
C LEU A 251 5.54 4.77 -9.34
N PRO A 252 6.58 4.97 -10.17
CA PRO A 252 6.74 6.23 -10.91
C PRO A 252 5.59 6.50 -11.88
N ARG A 253 4.98 5.44 -12.45
CA ARG A 253 3.84 5.56 -13.37
C ARG A 253 2.53 5.89 -12.65
N ALA A 254 2.42 5.49 -11.38
CA ALA A 254 1.25 5.78 -10.58
C ALA A 254 1.01 7.29 -10.41
N MET A 255 2.03 8.13 -10.65
CA MET A 255 1.97 9.60 -10.62
C MET A 255 1.03 10.25 -11.65
N GLU A 256 0.44 9.47 -12.56
CA GLU A 256 -0.66 9.87 -13.45
C GLU A 256 -1.96 10.21 -12.69
N GLY A 257 -2.13 9.67 -11.48
CA GLY A 257 -3.28 9.96 -10.65
C GLY A 257 -3.35 11.42 -10.18
N PRO A 258 -4.53 11.88 -9.70
CA PRO A 258 -4.66 13.17 -9.05
C PRO A 258 -3.68 13.35 -7.90
N THR A 259 -3.15 14.56 -7.74
CA THR A 259 -2.25 14.92 -6.64
C THR A 259 -2.77 14.51 -5.25
N PRO A 260 -4.07 14.68 -4.92
CA PRO A 260 -4.60 14.21 -3.64
C PRO A 260 -4.47 12.69 -3.46
N SER A 261 -4.77 11.87 -4.48
CA SER A 261 -4.59 10.41 -4.39
C SER A 261 -3.11 10.02 -4.29
N SER A 262 -2.22 10.72 -4.99
CA SER A 262 -0.79 10.47 -4.89
C SER A 262 -0.26 10.69 -3.48
N ALA A 263 -0.78 11.70 -2.77
CA ALA A 263 -0.38 12.05 -1.42
C ALA A 263 -0.75 10.98 -0.37
N ILE A 264 -1.90 10.30 -0.53
CA ILE A 264 -2.35 9.25 0.41
C ILE A 264 -1.84 7.86 0.05
N PHE A 265 -1.56 7.56 -1.22
CA PHE A 265 -1.21 6.20 -1.62
C PHE A 265 0.28 5.96 -1.49
N TYR A 266 1.02 6.50 -2.44
CA TYR A 266 2.44 6.25 -2.58
C TYR A 266 3.28 7.31 -1.87
N GLY A 267 2.66 8.43 -1.51
CA GLY A 267 3.22 9.36 -0.53
C GLY A 267 3.11 8.87 0.91
N ALA A 268 2.17 7.98 1.23
CA ALA A 268 1.86 7.67 2.62
C ALA A 268 1.38 6.23 2.85
N LEU A 269 0.10 5.95 2.68
CA LEU A 269 -0.55 4.82 3.34
C LEU A 269 -0.42 3.50 2.58
N SER A 270 -0.62 3.51 1.25
CA SER A 270 -0.61 2.29 0.43
C SER A 270 0.80 1.69 0.32
N ILE A 271 1.82 2.55 0.13
CA ILE A 271 3.21 2.12 0.06
C ILE A 271 3.71 1.54 1.39
N HIS A 272 3.15 1.98 2.52
CA HIS A 272 3.51 1.50 3.86
C HIS A 272 2.68 0.31 4.33
N ALA A 273 1.65 -0.11 3.58
CA ALA A 273 0.80 -1.25 3.94
C ALA A 273 1.63 -2.53 4.16
N GLY A 274 2.63 -2.79 3.30
CA GLY A 274 3.51 -3.95 3.44
C GLY A 274 4.33 -3.91 4.74
N ALA A 275 4.86 -2.73 5.09
CA ALA A 275 5.59 -2.54 6.35
C ALA A 275 4.68 -2.76 7.57
N TYR A 276 3.43 -2.29 7.51
CA TYR A 276 2.44 -2.53 8.56
C TYR A 276 2.18 -4.03 8.79
N VAL A 277 1.96 -4.80 7.71
CA VAL A 277 1.72 -6.24 7.81
C VAL A 277 2.92 -6.97 8.40
N LEU A 278 4.14 -6.61 7.99
CA LEU A 278 5.35 -7.20 8.54
C LEU A 278 5.57 -6.84 10.02
N LEU A 279 5.22 -5.61 10.42
CA LEU A 279 5.25 -5.19 11.82
C LEU A 279 4.19 -5.85 12.68
N ARG A 280 3.03 -6.18 12.11
CA ARG A 280 1.93 -6.91 12.78
C ARG A 280 2.27 -8.39 12.99
N CYS A 281 3.16 -8.93 12.16
CA CYS A 281 3.62 -10.32 12.19
C CYS A 281 5.09 -10.42 12.61
N GLU A 282 5.59 -9.48 13.40
CA GLU A 282 6.98 -9.37 13.85
C GLU A 282 7.43 -10.60 14.65
N ALA A 283 6.52 -11.21 15.42
CA ALA A 283 6.81 -12.45 16.14
C ALA A 283 7.20 -13.60 15.20
N LEU A 284 6.65 -13.63 13.98
CA LEU A 284 7.06 -14.62 12.97
C LEU A 284 8.46 -14.31 12.41
N LEU A 285 8.82 -13.03 12.27
CA LEU A 285 10.13 -12.59 11.77
C LEU A 285 11.27 -13.00 12.71
N ASP A 286 11.04 -12.95 14.02
CA ASP A 286 12.00 -13.39 15.04
C ASP A 286 12.44 -14.86 14.85
N HIS A 287 11.55 -15.70 14.29
CA HIS A 287 11.82 -17.12 14.01
C HIS A 287 12.13 -17.41 12.54
N ALA A 288 12.22 -16.37 11.71
CA ALA A 288 12.42 -16.46 10.26
C ALA A 288 13.64 -15.65 9.79
N PRO A 289 14.88 -16.01 10.21
CA PRO A 289 16.08 -15.25 9.87
C PRO A 289 16.29 -15.10 8.36
N LEU A 290 15.84 -16.08 7.56
CA LEU A 290 15.89 -16.00 6.09
C LEU A 290 15.00 -14.85 5.56
N ALA A 291 13.82 -14.65 6.13
CA ALA A 291 12.94 -13.55 5.74
C ALA A 291 13.51 -12.18 6.16
N SER A 292 14.11 -12.10 7.35
CA SER A 292 14.79 -10.91 7.84
C SER A 292 15.97 -10.51 6.95
N VAL A 293 16.81 -11.48 6.55
CA VAL A 293 17.90 -11.26 5.58
C VAL A 293 17.35 -10.82 4.23
N ALA A 294 16.27 -11.44 3.75
CA ALA A 294 15.64 -11.04 2.50
C ALA A 294 15.17 -9.58 2.52
N LEU A 295 14.54 -9.13 3.63
CA LEU A 295 14.14 -7.74 3.83
C LEU A 295 15.33 -6.77 3.80
N ILE A 296 16.43 -7.10 4.49
CA ILE A 296 17.63 -6.26 4.52
C ILE A 296 18.25 -6.16 3.12
N VAL A 297 18.40 -7.28 2.41
CA VAL A 297 19.06 -7.31 1.10
C VAL A 297 18.20 -6.63 0.04
N ILE A 298 16.93 -6.96 -0.04
CA ILE A 298 16.01 -6.40 -1.04
C ILE A 298 15.72 -4.93 -0.73
N GLY A 299 15.49 -4.59 0.53
CA GLY A 299 15.29 -3.21 0.99
C GLY A 299 16.54 -2.36 0.74
N GLY A 300 17.72 -2.81 1.17
CA GLY A 300 18.97 -2.08 0.94
C GLY A 300 19.27 -1.86 -0.55
N GLY A 301 19.11 -2.91 -1.36
CA GLY A 301 19.27 -2.81 -2.82
C GLY A 301 18.28 -1.85 -3.47
N SER A 302 17.00 -1.93 -3.08
CA SER A 302 15.94 -1.06 -3.61
C SER A 302 16.11 0.39 -3.17
N ALA A 303 16.56 0.64 -1.93
CA ALA A 303 16.83 1.98 -1.42
C ALA A 303 17.95 2.67 -2.22
N LEU A 304 19.05 1.95 -2.47
CA LEU A 304 20.16 2.42 -3.29
C LEU A 304 19.70 2.68 -4.73
N HIS A 305 19.02 1.72 -5.35
CA HIS A 305 18.46 1.86 -6.68
C HIS A 305 17.61 3.13 -6.81
N ALA A 306 16.63 3.28 -5.91
CA ALA A 306 15.71 4.41 -5.92
C ALA A 306 16.43 5.75 -5.70
N ALA A 307 17.44 5.79 -4.82
CA ALA A 307 18.22 7.01 -4.56
C ALA A 307 19.00 7.46 -5.80
N PHE A 308 19.60 6.54 -6.56
CA PHE A 308 20.30 6.86 -7.81
C PHE A 308 19.33 7.30 -8.91
N VAL A 309 18.27 6.52 -9.15
CA VAL A 309 17.30 6.80 -10.21
C VAL A 309 16.52 8.10 -9.94
N GLY A 310 16.14 8.36 -8.69
CA GLY A 310 15.42 9.55 -8.27
C GLY A 310 16.16 10.85 -8.61
N LYS A 311 17.49 10.87 -8.49
CA LYS A 311 18.32 12.03 -8.85
C LYS A 311 18.43 12.29 -10.34
N ALA A 312 18.22 11.28 -11.18
CA ALA A 312 18.22 11.42 -12.62
C ALA A 312 16.84 11.79 -13.19
N GLN A 313 15.78 11.82 -12.36
CA GLN A 313 14.45 12.19 -12.82
C GLN A 313 14.36 13.70 -13.11
N THR A 314 13.71 14.04 -14.22
CA THR A 314 13.53 15.42 -14.68
C THR A 314 12.22 16.04 -14.22
N ASP A 315 11.29 15.25 -13.70
CA ASP A 315 10.01 15.73 -13.17
C ASP A 315 9.88 15.50 -11.65
N LEU A 316 9.24 16.45 -10.99
CA LEU A 316 9.10 16.47 -9.53
C LEU A 316 8.32 15.25 -9.00
N LYS A 317 7.29 14.79 -9.71
CA LYS A 317 6.46 13.68 -9.24
C LYS A 317 7.23 12.36 -9.25
N SER A 318 7.94 12.04 -10.32
CA SER A 318 8.79 10.85 -10.40
C SER A 318 9.94 10.91 -9.39
N MET A 319 10.53 12.08 -9.19
CA MET A 319 11.56 12.27 -8.16
C MET A 319 11.01 11.98 -6.75
N LEU A 320 9.81 12.48 -6.43
CA LEU A 320 9.13 12.20 -5.16
C LEU A 320 8.70 10.73 -5.04
N ALA A 321 8.35 10.08 -6.15
CA ALA A 321 8.03 8.65 -6.19
C ALA A 321 9.24 7.81 -5.78
N TYR A 322 10.41 8.05 -6.38
CA TYR A 322 11.64 7.37 -6.01
C TYR A 322 12.13 7.74 -4.61
N ALA A 323 11.95 8.99 -4.17
CA ALA A 323 12.22 9.35 -2.78
C ALA A 323 11.35 8.56 -1.80
N SER A 324 10.08 8.33 -2.14
CA SER A 324 9.16 7.52 -1.34
C SER A 324 9.57 6.05 -1.32
N MET A 325 9.99 5.51 -2.48
CA MET A 325 10.57 4.17 -2.58
C MET A 325 11.80 4.01 -1.70
N THR A 326 12.74 4.97 -1.72
CA THR A 326 13.94 4.91 -0.87
C THR A 326 13.58 4.79 0.60
N GLN A 327 12.66 5.60 1.11
CA GLN A 327 12.29 5.56 2.53
C GLN A 327 11.49 4.30 2.88
N ALA A 328 10.55 3.88 2.03
CA ALA A 328 9.83 2.61 2.21
C ALA A 328 10.80 1.42 2.26
N SER A 329 11.80 1.40 1.39
CA SER A 329 12.85 0.39 1.39
C SER A 329 13.71 0.41 2.66
N LEU A 330 14.05 1.59 3.20
CA LEU A 330 14.77 1.73 4.47
C LEU A 330 13.93 1.22 5.65
N ILE A 331 12.62 1.49 5.67
CA ILE A 331 11.69 0.95 6.67
C ILE A 331 11.70 -0.59 6.64
N LEU A 332 11.75 -1.21 5.45
CA LEU A 332 11.86 -2.67 5.36
C LEU A 332 13.21 -3.18 5.91
N VAL A 333 14.30 -2.45 5.70
CA VAL A 333 15.61 -2.79 6.31
C VAL A 333 15.52 -2.71 7.83
N GLU A 334 14.91 -1.68 8.39
CA GLU A 334 14.71 -1.51 9.84
C GLU A 334 13.91 -2.67 10.44
N ILE A 335 12.83 -3.09 9.76
CA ILE A 335 12.04 -4.28 10.15
C ILE A 335 12.91 -5.55 10.08
N GLY A 336 13.69 -5.72 9.01
CA GLY A 336 14.60 -6.86 8.85
C GLY A 336 15.73 -6.91 9.89
N LEU A 337 16.13 -5.75 10.44
CA LEU A 337 17.06 -5.64 11.57
C LEU A 337 16.41 -5.96 12.93
N GLY A 338 15.11 -6.27 12.94
CA GLY A 338 14.34 -6.58 14.15
C GLY A 338 13.87 -5.34 14.91
N TRP A 339 13.93 -4.15 14.32
CA TRP A 339 13.39 -2.94 14.94
C TRP A 339 11.88 -2.90 14.76
N ARG A 340 11.15 -2.47 15.80
CA ARG A 340 9.67 -2.49 15.82
C ARG A 340 9.09 -1.08 15.92
N VAL A 341 9.57 -0.31 16.90
CA VAL A 341 9.09 1.07 17.14
C VAL A 341 9.70 2.06 16.14
N ILE A 342 10.99 1.94 15.83
CA ILE A 342 11.68 2.82 14.87
C ILE A 342 10.98 2.84 13.50
N PRO A 343 10.73 1.69 12.84
CA PRO A 343 10.03 1.70 11.55
C PRO A 343 8.60 2.23 11.63
N LEU A 344 7.88 2.03 12.74
CA LEU A 344 6.56 2.64 12.92
C LEU A 344 6.64 4.17 12.95
N MET A 345 7.60 4.73 13.71
CA MET A 345 7.83 6.17 13.76
C MET A 345 8.31 6.70 12.40
N HIS A 346 9.16 5.96 11.70
CA HIS A 346 9.64 6.29 10.36
C HIS A 346 8.49 6.29 9.34
N VAL A 347 7.59 5.30 9.35
CA VAL A 347 6.37 5.27 8.52
C VAL A 347 5.56 6.55 8.68
N ILE A 348 5.25 6.94 9.92
CA ILE A 348 4.43 8.12 10.24
C ILE A 348 5.16 9.40 9.80
N GLY A 349 6.43 9.56 10.18
CA GLY A 349 7.24 10.73 9.82
C GLY A 349 7.41 10.89 8.31
N HIS A 350 7.72 9.79 7.62
CA HIS A 350 7.83 9.75 6.16
C HIS A 350 6.53 10.19 5.50
N ALA A 351 5.40 9.61 5.92
CA ALA A 351 4.11 9.91 5.33
C ALA A 351 3.73 11.38 5.49
N ILE A 352 3.94 11.99 6.65
CA ILE A 352 3.68 13.42 6.87
C ILE A 352 4.49 14.28 5.90
N VAL A 353 5.81 14.02 5.82
CA VAL A 353 6.72 14.82 4.98
C VAL A 353 6.39 14.65 3.49
N ARG A 354 6.17 13.43 3.03
CA ARG A 354 5.86 13.16 1.61
C ARG A 354 4.49 13.67 1.21
N SER A 355 3.46 13.47 2.03
CA SER A 355 2.13 14.02 1.73
C SER A 355 2.21 15.54 1.62
N LEU A 356 2.94 16.23 2.49
CA LEU A 356 3.16 17.67 2.37
C LEU A 356 3.81 18.06 1.04
N GLN A 357 4.89 17.40 0.63
CA GLN A 357 5.58 17.74 -0.62
C GLN A 357 4.75 17.41 -1.86
N ILE A 358 4.01 16.30 -1.86
CA ILE A 358 3.13 15.94 -2.98
C ILE A 358 1.99 16.94 -3.08
N LEU A 359 1.33 17.29 -1.98
CA LEU A 359 0.24 18.27 -1.98
C LEU A 359 0.73 19.68 -2.36
N ARG A 360 1.97 20.04 -2.02
CA ARG A 360 2.61 21.29 -2.46
C ARG A 360 3.15 21.25 -3.87
N SER A 361 3.33 20.08 -4.49
CA SER A 361 3.95 19.96 -5.81
C SER A 361 3.33 20.84 -6.92
N PRO A 362 1.99 21.08 -6.96
CA PRO A 362 1.41 21.99 -7.94
C PRO A 362 1.85 23.44 -7.75
N SER A 363 2.02 23.90 -6.50
CA SER A 363 2.48 25.25 -6.17
C SER A 363 4.00 25.38 -6.22
N ALA A 364 4.74 24.33 -5.86
CA ALA A 364 6.20 24.35 -5.80
C ALA A 364 6.86 24.65 -7.14
N LEU A 365 6.22 24.28 -8.26
CA LEU A 365 6.71 24.64 -9.59
C LEU A 365 6.60 26.15 -9.84
N HIS A 366 5.51 26.77 -9.36
CA HIS A 366 5.35 28.22 -9.41
C HIS A 366 6.38 28.90 -8.50
N ASP A 367 6.50 28.44 -7.25
CA ASP A 367 7.48 28.94 -6.28
C ASP A 367 8.91 28.88 -6.85
N ARG A 368 9.27 27.79 -7.54
CA ARG A 368 10.59 27.60 -8.15
C ARG A 368 10.81 28.54 -9.32
N ASN A 369 9.82 28.71 -10.20
CA ASN A 369 9.92 29.62 -11.33
C ASN A 369 10.06 31.08 -10.85
N GLU A 370 9.33 31.47 -9.80
CA GLU A 370 9.48 32.78 -9.17
C GLU A 370 10.86 32.96 -8.53
N LEU A 371 11.38 31.93 -7.84
CA LEU A 371 12.71 31.96 -7.25
C LEU A 371 13.82 32.06 -8.32
N ASP A 372 13.72 31.28 -9.40
CA ASP A 372 14.68 31.31 -10.50
C ASP A 372 14.63 32.66 -11.23
N ALA A 373 13.45 33.25 -11.39
CA ALA A 373 13.30 34.62 -11.89
C ALA A 373 13.95 35.65 -10.95
N ALA A 374 13.76 35.52 -9.63
CA ALA A 374 14.38 36.39 -8.63
C ALA A 374 15.91 36.25 -8.54
N LEU A 375 16.44 35.05 -8.82
CA LEU A 375 17.88 34.75 -8.86
C LEU A 375 18.53 35.05 -10.22
N GLY A 376 17.80 35.64 -11.17
CA GLY A 376 18.31 35.97 -12.50
C GLY A 376 18.65 34.76 -13.37
N GLY A 377 18.04 33.60 -13.11
CA GLY A 377 18.25 32.36 -13.89
C GLY A 377 19.52 31.58 -13.53
N HIS A 378 20.20 31.91 -12.42
CA HIS A 378 21.35 31.15 -11.94
C HIS A 378 20.92 30.14 -10.87
N PRO A 379 20.74 28.85 -11.21
CA PRO A 379 20.54 27.83 -10.19
C PRO A 379 21.77 27.82 -9.29
N GLY A 380 21.56 27.98 -7.98
CA GLY A 380 22.62 27.89 -6.98
C GLY A 380 23.40 26.57 -7.07
N PRO A 381 24.61 26.50 -6.48
CA PRO A 381 25.45 25.31 -6.56
C PRO A 381 24.68 24.07 -6.08
N GLY A 382 24.72 23.01 -6.89
CA GLY A 382 24.12 21.73 -6.54
C GLY A 382 24.74 21.17 -5.26
N GLY A 383 23.93 20.57 -4.39
CA GLY A 383 24.41 19.96 -3.16
C GLY A 383 25.47 18.88 -3.41
N LEU A 384 26.41 18.72 -2.47
CA LEU A 384 27.45 17.70 -2.52
C LEU A 384 26.82 16.30 -2.65
N TRP A 385 27.28 15.53 -3.64
CA TRP A 385 26.78 14.19 -3.91
C TRP A 385 27.95 13.19 -3.90
N PRO A 386 27.91 12.07 -3.16
CA PRO A 386 29.05 11.17 -3.06
C PRO A 386 29.58 10.67 -4.42
N VAL A 387 28.74 10.57 -5.45
CA VAL A 387 29.17 10.20 -6.81
C VAL A 387 30.09 11.26 -7.43
N SER A 388 30.04 12.53 -7.00
CA SER A 388 30.97 13.57 -7.47
C SER A 388 32.42 13.29 -7.06
N LEU A 389 32.64 12.39 -6.10
CA LEU A 389 33.98 11.93 -5.69
C LEU A 389 34.50 10.79 -6.58
N LEU A 390 33.63 10.16 -7.39
CA LEU A 390 34.02 9.06 -8.28
C LEU A 390 34.65 9.59 -9.58
N PRO A 391 35.45 8.77 -10.29
CA PRO A 391 35.97 9.15 -11.61
C PRO A 391 34.85 9.44 -12.61
N THR A 392 35.07 10.37 -13.55
CA THR A 392 34.06 10.84 -14.52
C THR A 392 33.41 9.71 -15.32
N SER A 393 34.16 8.66 -15.66
CA SER A 393 33.63 7.48 -16.36
C SER A 393 32.55 6.75 -15.54
N TRP A 394 32.77 6.60 -14.23
CA TRP A 394 31.81 6.00 -13.30
C TRP A 394 30.60 6.91 -13.09
N GLN A 395 30.81 8.22 -13.00
CA GLN A 395 29.70 9.18 -12.91
C GLN A 395 28.77 9.06 -14.12
N GLN A 396 29.34 9.03 -15.33
CA GLN A 396 28.57 8.89 -16.57
C GLN A 396 27.87 7.53 -16.66
N ALA A 397 28.53 6.44 -16.24
CA ALA A 397 27.92 5.12 -16.23
C ALA A 397 26.73 5.05 -15.27
N ILE A 398 26.89 5.52 -14.03
CA ILE A 398 25.83 5.58 -13.02
C ILE A 398 24.68 6.45 -13.52
N TYR A 399 24.98 7.61 -14.12
CA TYR A 399 23.97 8.49 -14.67
C TYR A 399 23.16 7.82 -15.79
N ARG A 400 23.80 7.12 -16.74
CA ARG A 400 23.10 6.39 -17.81
C ARG A 400 22.20 5.29 -17.27
N VAL A 401 22.71 4.49 -16.33
CA VAL A 401 21.93 3.43 -15.66
C VAL A 401 20.74 4.04 -14.92
N ALA A 402 20.93 5.16 -14.21
CA ALA A 402 19.88 5.86 -13.50
C ALA A 402 18.81 6.45 -14.43
N LEU A 403 19.23 7.00 -15.59
CA LEU A 403 18.32 7.52 -16.62
C LEU A 403 17.39 6.42 -17.16
N ASP A 404 17.95 5.24 -17.41
CA ASP A 404 17.20 4.05 -17.86
C ASP A 404 16.55 3.27 -16.70
N ARG A 405 16.43 3.88 -15.51
CA ARG A 405 15.79 3.28 -14.32
C ARG A 405 16.35 1.90 -13.97
N GLY A 406 17.67 1.75 -14.08
CA GLY A 406 18.39 0.51 -13.79
C GLY A 406 18.13 -0.63 -14.77
N TYR A 407 17.56 -0.35 -15.95
CA TYR A 407 17.13 -1.37 -16.91
C TYR A 407 16.11 -2.39 -16.34
N GLU A 408 15.47 -2.07 -15.22
CA GLU A 408 14.59 -2.99 -14.49
C GLU A 408 13.50 -3.57 -15.40
N GLU A 409 12.89 -2.73 -16.21
CA GLU A 409 11.81 -3.14 -17.11
C GLU A 409 12.27 -4.04 -18.24
N MET A 410 13.44 -3.76 -18.81
CA MET A 410 14.04 -4.58 -19.84
C MET A 410 14.36 -5.96 -19.27
N MET A 411 14.89 -6.02 -18.05
CA MET A 411 15.21 -7.27 -17.36
C MET A 411 13.94 -8.08 -17.08
N ILE A 412 12.92 -7.47 -16.48
CA ILE A 412 11.63 -8.14 -16.21
C ILE A 412 10.97 -8.59 -17.52
N GLY A 413 10.94 -7.73 -18.53
CA GLY A 413 10.37 -8.01 -19.84
C GLY A 413 11.04 -9.22 -20.49
N ARG A 414 12.38 -9.25 -20.49
CA ARG A 414 13.17 -10.30 -21.16
C ARG A 414 13.19 -11.61 -20.39
N PHE A 415 13.34 -11.57 -19.07
CA PHE A 415 13.62 -12.76 -18.25
C PHE A 415 12.41 -13.31 -17.51
N VAL A 416 11.35 -12.52 -17.32
CA VAL A 416 10.15 -12.96 -16.60
C VAL A 416 8.93 -13.00 -17.52
N VAL A 417 8.58 -11.85 -18.11
CA VAL A 417 7.35 -11.71 -18.91
C VAL A 417 7.46 -12.47 -20.24
N GLY A 418 8.56 -12.33 -20.97
CA GLY A 418 8.78 -12.99 -22.25
C GLY A 418 8.70 -14.53 -22.17
N PRO A 419 9.37 -15.19 -21.19
CA PRO A 419 9.20 -16.62 -20.97
C PRO A 419 7.77 -17.01 -20.58
N ALA A 420 7.11 -16.25 -19.71
CA ALA A 420 5.75 -16.54 -19.28
C ALA A 420 4.74 -16.46 -20.44
N ILE A 421 4.82 -15.42 -21.28
CA ILE A 421 3.97 -15.27 -22.46
C ILE A 421 4.19 -16.44 -23.42
N ARG A 422 5.44 -16.82 -23.69
CA ARG A 422 5.75 -17.98 -24.54
C ARG A 422 5.15 -19.28 -24.01
N LEU A 423 5.15 -19.48 -22.70
CA LEU A 423 4.52 -20.63 -22.06
C LEU A 423 2.99 -20.61 -22.22
N LEU A 424 2.36 -19.45 -22.01
CA LEU A 424 0.92 -19.28 -22.17
C LEU A 424 0.48 -19.47 -23.63
N ASP A 425 1.24 -18.94 -24.59
CA ASP A 425 0.98 -19.14 -26.01
C ASP A 425 1.12 -20.61 -26.42
N ALA A 426 2.10 -21.32 -25.83
CA ALA A 426 2.25 -22.76 -26.02
C ALA A 426 1.05 -23.54 -25.45
N ALA A 427 0.60 -23.18 -24.24
CA ALA A 427 -0.57 -23.79 -23.60
C ALA A 427 -1.86 -23.53 -24.40
N ALA A 428 -2.11 -22.28 -24.79
CA ALA A 428 -3.27 -21.92 -25.62
C ALA A 428 -3.24 -22.60 -27.00
N THR A 429 -2.04 -22.79 -27.56
CA THR A 429 -1.89 -23.54 -28.81
C THR A 429 -2.15 -25.03 -28.61
N ALA A 430 -1.73 -25.62 -27.49
CA ALA A 430 -2.03 -27.01 -27.13
C ALA A 430 -3.53 -27.21 -26.91
N GLU A 431 -4.19 -26.30 -26.19
CA GLU A 431 -5.64 -26.29 -25.98
C GLU A 431 -6.40 -26.22 -27.31
N ARG A 432 -6.05 -25.28 -28.20
CA ARG A 432 -6.64 -25.20 -29.56
C ARG A 432 -6.41 -26.46 -30.39
N ARG A 433 -5.31 -27.20 -30.19
CA ARG A 433 -5.10 -28.51 -30.85
C ARG A 433 -6.01 -29.57 -30.26
N TRP A 434 -6.16 -29.61 -28.94
CA TRP A 434 -7.05 -30.55 -28.25
C TRP A 434 -8.52 -30.32 -28.61
N ILE A 435 -8.99 -29.08 -28.61
CA ILE A 435 -10.35 -28.73 -29.03
C ILE A 435 -10.59 -29.17 -30.48
N ARG A 436 -9.64 -28.88 -31.39
CA ARG A 436 -9.74 -29.32 -32.80
C ARG A 436 -9.82 -30.84 -32.92
N TRP A 437 -8.98 -31.57 -32.21
CA TRP A 437 -9.00 -33.03 -32.19
C TRP A 437 -10.35 -33.58 -31.67
N LEU A 438 -10.89 -33.02 -30.58
CA LEU A 438 -12.18 -33.43 -30.02
C LEU A 438 -13.38 -33.07 -30.91
N SER A 439 -13.31 -31.94 -31.62
CA SER A 439 -14.40 -31.45 -32.47
C SER A 439 -14.48 -32.13 -33.85
N GLY A 440 -13.49 -32.93 -34.25
CA GLY A 440 -13.47 -33.62 -35.54
C GLY A 440 -13.35 -32.70 -36.76
N VAL A 441 -13.10 -31.39 -36.58
CA VAL A 441 -12.96 -30.44 -37.67
C VAL A 441 -11.63 -30.67 -38.42
N PRO A 442 -11.64 -31.01 -39.72
CA PRO A 442 -10.41 -31.23 -40.48
C PRO A 442 -9.60 -29.94 -40.63
N SER A 443 -8.27 -30.07 -40.70
CA SER A 443 -7.25 -29.01 -40.66
C SER A 443 -7.21 -28.05 -41.87
N GLY A 444 -8.27 -27.93 -42.68
CA GLY A 444 -8.25 -27.25 -43.98
C GLY A 444 -9.14 -26.00 -44.13
N GLY A 445 -9.76 -25.49 -43.07
CA GLY A 445 -10.92 -24.58 -43.18
C GLY A 445 -10.73 -23.11 -42.81
N GLU A 446 -9.52 -22.58 -42.65
CA GLU A 446 -9.31 -21.14 -42.42
C GLU A 446 -8.15 -20.65 -43.31
N ARG A 447 -8.52 -20.04 -44.44
CA ARG A 447 -7.67 -19.11 -45.21
C ARG A 447 -8.21 -17.71 -45.02
#